data_AF-A0A528FS56-F1
#
_entry.id   AF-A0A528FS56-F1
#
_cell.length_a   1.000
_cell.length_b   1.000
_cell.length_c   1.000
_cell.angle_alpha   90.00
_cell.angle_beta   90.00
_cell.angle_gamma   90.00
#
_symmetry.space_group_name_H-M   'P 1'
#
loop_
_entity.id
_entity.type
_entity.pdbx_description
1 polymer ?
#
loop_
_entity_poly.entity_id
_entity_poly.type
_entity_poly.pdbx_seq_one_letter_code
_entity_poly.pdbx_strand_id
1 'polypeptide(L)'
;QAMDRGITVAEVTYCNSISVSEHEVMMILALVRNYIPSYEWVIKGGWNIADCVARSYDVEGMQIGTVGAGRIGSAVLRRLRPFDVKL
;
A
#
# COMPACT_ATOMS: atom_id res chain seq x y z
N GLN A 1 -22.17 5.40 -23.59
CA GLN A 1 -23.31 4.50 -23.23
C GLN A 1 -24.23 5.07 -22.15
N ALA A 2 -23.78 5.50 -20.96
CA ALA A 2 -24.67 6.12 -19.96
C ALA A 2 -24.97 7.60 -20.24
N MET A 3 -23.96 8.41 -20.61
CA MET A 3 -24.13 9.82 -20.98
C MET A 3 -25.07 10.00 -22.18
N ASP A 4 -24.85 9.25 -23.26
CA ASP A 4 -25.64 9.35 -24.51
C ASP A 4 -27.12 8.97 -24.30
N ARG A 5 -27.43 8.28 -23.20
CA ARG A 5 -28.77 7.80 -22.85
C ARG A 5 -29.39 8.55 -21.67
N GLY A 6 -28.73 9.58 -21.15
CA GLY A 6 -29.22 10.38 -20.01
C GLY A 6 -29.41 9.58 -18.71
N ILE A 7 -28.63 8.51 -18.52
CA ILE A 7 -28.76 7.65 -17.33
C ILE A 7 -27.88 8.21 -16.20
N THR A 8 -28.48 8.43 -15.03
CA THR A 8 -27.77 8.86 -13.82
C THR A 8 -26.79 7.78 -13.34
N VAL A 9 -25.54 8.20 -13.07
CA VAL A 9 -24.51 7.37 -12.43
C VAL A 9 -24.16 8.02 -11.09
N ALA A 10 -24.24 7.25 -10.02
CA ALA A 10 -23.93 7.72 -8.67
C ALA A 10 -23.18 6.64 -7.88
N GLU A 11 -22.38 7.10 -6.92
CA GLU A 11 -21.65 6.27 -5.97
C GLU A 11 -21.68 6.93 -4.58
N VAL A 12 -21.32 6.17 -3.54
CA VAL A 12 -21.18 6.72 -2.19
C VAL A 12 -19.75 7.24 -2.02
N THR A 13 -19.51 8.48 -2.44
CA THR A 13 -18.19 9.09 -2.35
C THR A 13 -17.64 9.03 -0.92
N TYR A 14 -16.38 8.63 -0.78
CA TYR A 14 -15.65 8.49 0.49
C TYR A 14 -15.95 7.23 1.33
N CYS A 15 -16.90 6.37 0.94
CA CYS A 15 -17.34 5.25 1.77
C CYS A 15 -16.22 4.28 2.21
N ASN A 16 -15.14 4.19 1.44
CA ASN A 16 -14.01 3.28 1.70
C ASN A 16 -12.63 3.96 1.56
N SER A 17 -12.56 5.29 1.43
CA SER A 17 -11.29 5.98 1.14
C SER A 17 -10.22 5.72 2.21
N ILE A 18 -10.63 5.60 3.47
CA ILE A 18 -9.72 5.29 4.59
C ILE A 18 -9.25 3.84 4.53
N SER A 19 -10.16 2.89 4.31
CA SER A 19 -9.82 1.46 4.19
C SER A 19 -8.84 1.21 3.04
N VAL A 20 -9.02 1.88 1.90
CA VAL A 20 -8.08 1.81 0.79
C VAL A 20 -6.71 2.37 1.19
N SER A 21 -6.67 3.53 1.88
CA SER A 21 -5.40 4.11 2.33
C SER A 21 -4.63 3.23 3.31
N GLU A 22 -5.31 2.46 4.15
CA GLU A 22 -4.68 1.50 5.07
C GLU A 22 -4.12 0.29 4.31
N HIS A 23 -4.89 -0.21 3.34
CA HIS A 23 -4.45 -1.32 2.50
C HIS A 23 -3.24 -0.96 1.63
N GLU A 24 -3.18 0.27 1.08
CA GLU A 24 -2.00 0.74 0.33
C GLU A 24 -0.74 0.76 1.20
N VAL A 25 -0.81 1.31 2.41
CA VAL A 25 0.35 1.33 3.34
C VAL A 25 0.77 -0.09 3.72
N MET A 26 -0.20 -0.98 3.97
CA MET A 26 0.08 -2.40 4.24
C MET A 26 0.83 -3.06 3.08
N MET A 27 0.41 -2.82 1.84
CA MET A 27 1.04 -3.39 0.66
C MET A 27 2.45 -2.84 0.42
N ILE A 28 2.67 -1.54 0.68
CA ILE A 28 4.02 -0.94 0.62
C ILE A 28 4.96 -1.64 1.61
N LEU A 29 4.54 -1.80 2.86
CA LEU A 29 5.35 -2.47 3.88
C LEU A 29 5.59 -3.95 3.53
N ALA A 30 4.55 -4.65 3.08
CA ALA A 30 4.65 -6.07 2.71
C ALA A 30 5.65 -6.28 1.55
N LEU A 31 5.66 -5.37 0.57
CA LEU A 31 6.58 -5.44 -0.56
C LEU A 31 8.02 -5.13 -0.14
N VAL A 32 8.23 -4.00 0.55
CA VAL A 32 9.58 -3.54 0.94
C VAL A 32 10.24 -4.49 1.93
N ARG A 33 9.46 -5.07 2.85
CA ARG A 33 9.97 -6.02 3.85
C ARG A 33 10.01 -7.47 3.39
N ASN A 34 9.65 -7.75 2.13
CA ASN A 34 9.62 -9.10 1.57
C ASN A 34 8.73 -10.08 2.38
N TYR A 35 7.53 -9.62 2.79
CA TYR A 35 6.69 -10.33 3.76
C TYR A 35 6.13 -11.65 3.22
N ILE A 36 5.55 -11.65 2.02
CA ILE A 36 4.89 -12.85 1.45
C ILE A 36 5.88 -14.02 1.24
N PRO A 37 7.05 -13.83 0.59
CA PRO A 37 8.01 -14.92 0.44
C PRO A 37 8.59 -15.41 1.78
N SER A 38 8.75 -14.50 2.75
CA SER A 38 9.20 -14.87 4.10
C SER A 38 8.16 -15.72 4.84
N TYR A 39 6.88 -15.37 4.72
CA TYR A 39 5.78 -16.16 5.26
C TYR A 39 5.70 -17.55 4.63
N GLU A 40 5.96 -17.66 3.33
CA GLU A 40 5.99 -18.97 2.64
C GLU A 40 7.05 -19.93 3.19
N TRP A 41 8.21 -19.42 3.62
CA TRP A 41 9.21 -20.26 4.27
C TRP A 41 8.74 -20.79 5.63
N VAL A 42 8.05 -19.95 6.41
CA VAL A 42 7.52 -20.33 7.73
C VAL A 42 6.49 -21.44 7.61
N ILE A 43 5.53 -21.33 6.68
CA ILE A 43 4.48 -22.37 6.50
C ILE A 43 5.06 -23.68 5.95
N LYS A 44 6.21 -23.64 5.28
CA LYS A 44 6.95 -24.83 4.82
C LYS A 44 7.83 -25.44 5.92
N GLY A 45 7.86 -24.86 7.12
CA GLY A 45 8.70 -25.28 8.25
C GLY A 45 10.18 -24.91 8.09
N GLY A 46 10.50 -23.99 7.17
CA GLY A 46 11.86 -23.54 6.90
C GLY A 46 12.33 -22.41 7.82
N TRP A 47 13.63 -22.15 7.80
CA TRP A 47 14.28 -21.07 8.55
C TRP A 47 15.35 -20.39 7.69
N ASN A 48 14.96 -20.04 6.46
CA ASN A 48 15.84 -19.55 5.41
C ASN A 48 16.08 -18.04 5.51
N ILE A 49 16.78 -17.60 6.56
CA ILE A 49 17.00 -16.16 6.82
C ILE A 49 17.63 -15.47 5.61
N ALA A 50 18.67 -16.07 5.01
CA ALA A 50 19.37 -15.49 3.86
C ALA A 50 18.42 -15.22 2.68
N ASP A 51 17.51 -16.16 2.38
CA ASP A 51 16.53 -16.01 1.30
C ASP A 51 15.48 -14.93 1.63
N CYS A 52 15.05 -14.86 2.89
CA CYS A 52 14.08 -13.85 3.34
C CYS A 52 14.65 -12.42 3.28
N VAL A 53 15.89 -12.22 3.73
CA VAL A 53 16.48 -10.87 3.84
C VAL A 53 17.15 -10.39 2.56
N ALA A 54 17.42 -11.27 1.58
CA ALA A 54 18.03 -10.89 0.30
C ALA A 54 17.32 -9.76 -0.44
N ARG A 55 16.03 -9.55 -0.15
CA ARG A 55 15.20 -8.48 -0.74
C ARG A 55 14.37 -7.72 0.31
N SER A 56 14.74 -7.81 1.59
CA SER A 56 14.03 -7.13 2.67
C SER A 56 14.77 -5.84 3.06
N TYR A 57 14.06 -4.72 3.02
CA TYR A 57 14.59 -3.40 3.35
C TYR A 57 13.68 -2.70 4.36
N ASP A 58 14.19 -1.63 4.96
CA ASP A 58 13.40 -0.70 5.74
C ASP A 58 12.83 0.39 4.82
N VAL A 59 11.61 0.86 5.11
CA VAL A 59 10.99 1.96 4.35
C VAL A 59 11.58 3.33 4.70
N GLU A 60 12.25 3.42 5.85
CA GLU A 60 12.89 4.64 6.35
C GLU A 60 13.85 5.24 5.30
N GLY A 61 13.78 6.55 5.09
CA GLY A 61 14.60 7.28 4.14
C GLY A 61 14.25 7.07 2.65
N MET A 62 13.32 6.17 2.31
CA MET A 62 12.86 5.97 0.93
C MET A 62 12.06 7.17 0.41
N GLN A 63 12.06 7.35 -0.92
CA GLN A 63 11.17 8.30 -1.59
C GLN A 63 9.86 7.60 -1.98
N ILE A 64 8.73 8.06 -1.46
CA ILE A 64 7.41 7.49 -1.73
C ILE A 64 6.46 8.59 -2.19
N GLY A 65 6.09 8.55 -3.47
CA GLY A 65 5.12 9.46 -4.07
C GLY A 65 3.80 8.78 -4.40
N THR A 66 2.73 9.57 -4.47
CA THR A 66 1.41 9.13 -4.97
C THR A 66 1.03 9.92 -6.22
N VAL A 67 0.41 9.24 -7.20
CA VAL A 67 -0.11 9.91 -8.39
C VAL A 67 -1.52 10.42 -8.09
N GLY A 68 -1.61 11.72 -7.80
CA GLY A 68 -2.84 12.38 -7.40
C GLY A 68 -3.00 12.48 -5.88
N ALA A 69 -3.14 13.71 -5.37
CA ALA A 69 -3.27 13.99 -3.93
C ALA A 69 -4.73 14.15 -3.49
N GLY A 70 -5.64 13.34 -4.04
CA GLY A 70 -7.05 13.31 -3.64
C GLY A 70 -7.25 12.78 -2.22
N ARG A 71 -8.49 12.41 -1.88
CA ARG A 71 -8.85 11.91 -0.54
C ARG A 71 -7.99 10.72 -0.08
N ILE A 72 -7.78 9.74 -0.96
CA ILE A 72 -6.99 8.54 -0.66
C ILE A 72 -5.50 8.88 -0.62
N GLY A 73 -4.95 9.47 -1.69
CA GLY A 73 -3.52 9.82 -1.75
C GLY A 73 -3.07 10.69 -0.57
N SER A 74 -3.83 11.73 -0.22
CA SER A 74 -3.52 12.55 0.97
C SER A 74 -3.57 11.75 2.28
N ALA A 75 -4.49 10.80 2.41
CA ALA A 75 -4.61 9.94 3.58
C ALA A 75 -3.45 8.93 3.69
N VAL A 76 -2.92 8.46 2.56
CA VAL A 76 -1.73 7.59 2.47
C VAL A 76 -0.48 8.36 2.87
N LEU A 77 -0.25 9.55 2.29
CA LEU A 77 0.91 10.39 2.63
C LEU A 77 0.94 10.75 4.13
N ARG A 78 -0.22 11.04 4.73
CA ARG A 78 -0.31 11.30 6.18
C ARG A 78 0.08 10.09 7.03
N ARG A 79 -0.28 8.87 6.61
CA ARG A 79 0.07 7.63 7.31
C ARG A 79 1.53 7.25 7.16
N LEU A 80 2.13 7.58 6.02
CA LEU A 80 3.55 7.32 5.74
C LEU A 80 4.48 8.35 6.39
N ARG A 81 4.03 9.57 6.68
CA ARG A 81 4.83 10.61 7.35
C ARG A 81 5.61 10.14 8.59
N PRO A 82 5.01 9.40 9.56
CA PRO A 82 5.75 8.94 10.74
C PRO A 82 6.79 7.83 10.48
N PHE A 83 6.90 7.31 9.25
CA PHE A 83 7.92 6.31 8.87
C PHE A 83 9.24 6.94 8.39
N ASP A 84 9.42 8.26 8.58
CA ASP A 84 10.60 9.02 8.16
C ASP A 84 10.99 8.82 6.69
N VAL A 85 9.97 8.86 5.83
CA VAL A 85 10.11 8.76 4.37
C VAL A 85 10.06 10.15 3.72
N LYS A 86 10.60 10.25 2.51
CA LYS A 86 10.51 11.45 1.68
C LYS A 86 9.25 11.35 0.81
N LEU A 87 8.25 12.18 1.12
CA LEU A 87 6.94 12.23 0.45
C LEU A 87 6.92 13.20 -0.73
#